data_AF-A0A4Q7IHT8-F1
#
_entry.id   AF-A0A4Q7IHT8-F1
#
_cell.length_a   1.000
_cell.length_b   1.000
_cell.length_c   1.000
_cell.angle_alpha   90.00
_cell.angle_beta   90.00
_cell.angle_gamma   90.00
#
_symmetry.space_group_name_H-M   'P 1'
#
loop_
_entity.id
_entity.type
_entity.pdbx_description
1 polymer ?
#
loop_
_entity_poly.entity_id
_entity_poly.type
_entity_poly.pdbx_seq_one_letter_code
_entity_poly.pdbx_strand_id
1 'polypeptide(L)'
;MFLEYEFYFWIIWCLVTFFFAKRLGYLGLFIAHLIVLISIAISDIYLMSEFMKNPEWDGTPDMDILFFLGIIFRVIIINTCLLPIGLIGKHLGKRVKVT
;
A
#
# COMPACT_ATOMS: atom_id res chain seq x y z
N MET A 1 7.19 -8.17 12.22
CA MET A 1 7.45 -7.90 10.79
C MET A 1 6.23 -7.92 9.85
N PHE A 2 5.00 -8.31 10.26
CA PHE A 2 3.86 -8.40 9.30
C PHE A 2 3.18 -7.05 8.96
N LEU A 3 3.43 -6.00 9.76
CA LEU A 3 2.86 -4.65 9.62
C LEU A 3 3.90 -3.52 9.88
N GLU A 4 5.18 -3.86 10.01
CA GLU A 4 6.26 -2.91 10.31
C GLU A 4 6.69 -2.16 9.04
N TYR A 5 5.76 -1.42 8.45
CA TYR A 5 6.19 -0.29 7.64
C TYR A 5 6.45 0.87 8.57
N GLU A 6 7.47 1.66 8.25
CA GLU A 6 7.67 2.92 8.95
C GLU A 6 6.40 3.75 8.89
N PHE A 7 6.11 4.44 10.00
CA PHE A 7 4.92 5.27 10.15
C PHE A 7 4.72 6.26 8.98
N TYR A 8 5.83 6.70 8.36
CA TYR A 8 5.83 7.56 7.19
C TYR A 8 5.13 6.94 5.95
N PHE A 9 5.22 5.62 5.73
CA PHE A 9 4.51 4.96 4.63
C PHE A 9 2.99 5.07 4.80
N TRP A 10 2.50 4.87 6.02
CA TRP A 10 1.09 5.02 6.33
C TRP A 10 0.60 6.43 6.03
N ILE A 11 1.36 7.47 6.42
CA ILE A 11 1.02 8.86 6.10
C ILE A 11 0.91 9.05 4.58
N ILE A 12 1.91 8.60 3.82
CA ILE A 12 1.93 8.74 2.36
C ILE A 12 0.73 8.04 1.73
N TRP A 13 0.43 6.80 2.13
CA TRP A 13 -0.71 6.05 1.60
C TRP A 13 -2.06 6.68 1.95
N CYS A 14 -2.20 7.23 3.17
CA CYS A 14 -3.39 7.99 3.56
C CYS A 14 -3.58 9.20 2.65
N LEU A 15 -2.52 9.98 2.44
CA LEU A 15 -2.56 11.19 1.60
C LEU A 15 -2.88 10.84 0.14
N VAL A 16 -2.19 9.87 -0.44
CA VAL A 16 -2.44 9.40 -1.82
C VAL A 16 -3.90 8.97 -1.97
N THR A 17 -4.38 8.11 -1.07
CA THR A 17 -5.75 7.60 -1.11
C THR A 17 -6.77 8.73 -0.99
N PHE A 18 -6.57 9.64 -0.04
CA PHE A 18 -7.46 10.77 0.17
C PHE A 18 -7.50 11.71 -1.05
N PHE A 19 -6.35 12.15 -1.55
CA PHE A 19 -6.29 13.15 -2.62
C PHE A 19 -6.78 12.62 -3.96
N PHE A 20 -6.43 11.38 -4.32
CA PHE A 20 -6.91 10.77 -5.54
C PHE A 20 -8.43 10.57 -5.48
N ALA A 21 -8.95 10.02 -4.39
CA ALA A 21 -10.38 9.83 -4.22
C ALA A 21 -11.14 11.18 -4.21
N LYS A 22 -10.57 12.23 -3.62
CA LYS A 22 -11.14 13.58 -3.61
C LYS A 22 -11.25 14.18 -5.02
N ARG A 23 -10.23 14.02 -5.87
CA ARG A 23 -10.21 14.65 -7.21
C ARG A 23 -10.99 13.83 -8.25
N LEU A 24 -10.84 12.51 -8.22
CA LEU A 24 -11.29 11.61 -9.29
C LEU A 24 -12.40 10.64 -8.84
N GLY A 25 -12.89 10.74 -7.60
CA GLY A 25 -13.97 9.90 -7.09
C GLY A 25 -13.58 8.42 -7.00
N TYR A 26 -14.44 7.53 -7.52
CA TYR A 26 -14.18 6.08 -7.51
C TYR A 26 -12.99 5.66 -8.39
N LEU A 27 -12.77 6.35 -9.51
CA LEU A 27 -11.60 6.09 -10.35
C LEU A 27 -10.30 6.44 -9.60
N GLY A 28 -10.31 7.56 -8.87
CA GLY A 28 -9.21 7.94 -7.99
C GLY A 28 -8.96 6.93 -6.88
N LEU A 29 -10.03 6.43 -6.27
CA LEU A 29 -9.95 5.38 -5.26
C LEU A 29 -9.25 4.13 -5.81
N PHE A 30 -9.68 3.64 -6.98
CA PHE A 30 -9.08 2.49 -7.65
C PHE A 30 -7.59 2.71 -7.96
N ILE A 31 -7.25 3.86 -8.54
CA ILE A 31 -5.85 4.20 -8.88
C ILE A 31 -4.99 4.26 -7.61
N ALA A 32 -5.48 4.88 -6.53
CA ALA A 32 -4.73 4.94 -5.28
C ALA A 32 -4.45 3.55 -4.69
N HIS A 33 -5.44 2.65 -4.73
CA HIS A 33 -5.28 1.29 -4.22
C HIS A 33 -4.28 0.49 -5.07
N LEU A 34 -4.26 0.72 -6.39
CA LEU A 34 -3.26 0.14 -7.28
C LEU A 34 -1.84 0.66 -6.97
N ILE A 35 -1.70 1.97 -6.74
CA ILE A 35 -0.41 2.58 -6.34
C ILE A 35 0.08 1.98 -5.02
N VAL A 36 -0.81 1.87 -4.02
CA VAL A 36 -0.47 1.29 -2.71
C VAL A 36 -0.04 -0.18 -2.86
N LEU A 37 -0.79 -0.98 -3.62
CA LEU A 37 -0.45 -2.37 -3.93
C LEU A 37 0.95 -2.48 -4.53
N ILE A 38 1.24 -1.70 -5.58
CA ILE A 38 2.54 -1.72 -6.25
C ILE A 38 3.65 -1.29 -5.29
N SER A 39 3.42 -0.25 -4.48
CA SER A 39 4.41 0.23 -3.51
C SER A 39 4.76 -0.83 -2.47
N ILE A 40 3.76 -1.54 -1.92
CA ILE A 40 3.94 -2.64 -0.97
C ILE A 40 4.76 -3.76 -1.60
N ALA A 41 4.37 -4.22 -2.79
CA ALA A 41 5.04 -5.31 -3.48
C ALA A 41 6.52 -4.97 -3.78
N ILE A 42 6.79 -3.76 -4.28
CA ILE A 42 8.16 -3.32 -4.56
C ILE A 42 8.97 -3.22 -3.27
N SER A 43 8.43 -2.62 -2.21
CA SER A 43 9.13 -2.47 -0.93
C SER A 43 9.49 -3.81 -0.30
N ASP A 44 8.57 -4.78 -0.31
CA ASP A 44 8.82 -6.10 0.27
C ASP A 44 9.84 -6.90 -0.55
N ILE A 45 9.74 -6.89 -1.89
CA ILE A 45 10.71 -7.54 -2.77
C ILE A 45 12.09 -6.91 -2.62
N TYR A 46 12.16 -5.58 -2.55
CA TYR A 46 13.43 -4.86 -2.39
C TYR A 46 14.08 -5.19 -1.05
N LEU A 47 13.33 -5.13 0.05
CA LEU A 47 13.84 -5.46 1.39
C LEU A 47 14.36 -6.90 1.45
N MET A 48 13.59 -7.84 0.91
CA MET A 48 14.00 -9.25 0.87
C MET A 48 15.24 -9.45 0.01
N SER A 49 15.31 -8.80 -1.16
CA SER A 49 16.49 -8.85 -2.03
C SER A 49 17.74 -8.28 -1.36
N GLU A 50 17.62 -7.17 -0.63
CA GLU A 50 18.74 -6.61 0.13
C GLU A 50 19.18 -7.54 1.26
N PHE A 51 18.24 -8.19 1.96
CA PHE A 51 18.57 -9.19 2.99
C PHE A 51 19.37 -10.36 2.41
N MET A 52 18.95 -10.89 1.26
CA MET A 52 19.62 -12.00 0.57
C MET A 52 21.01 -11.66 0.01
N LYS A 53 21.32 -10.38 -0.20
CA LYS A 53 22.65 -9.94 -0.64
C LYS A 53 23.68 -9.96 0.49
N ASN A 54 23.24 -10.12 1.75
CA ASN A 54 24.17 -10.20 2.87
C ASN A 54 25.04 -11.46 2.73
N PRO A 55 26.39 -11.35 2.79
CA PRO A 55 27.27 -12.51 2.71
C PRO A 55 27.07 -13.53 3.85
N GLU A 56 26.44 -13.13 4.96
CA GLU A 56 26.07 -14.02 6.07
C GLU A 56 24.69 -14.69 5.90
N TRP A 57 24.02 -14.48 4.76
CA TRP A 57 22.71 -15.07 4.50
C TRP A 57 22.78 -16.60 4.48
N ASP A 58 21.99 -17.24 5.33
CA ASP A 58 21.98 -18.69 5.54
C ASP A 58 21.09 -19.46 4.54
N GLY A 59 20.53 -18.76 3.56
CA GLY A 59 19.55 -19.30 2.60
C GLY A 59 18.09 -19.08 3.01
N THR A 60 17.83 -18.49 4.17
CA THR A 60 16.47 -18.17 4.64
C THR A 60 16.37 -16.76 5.24
N PRO A 61 15.22 -16.07 5.12
CA PRO A 61 14.06 -16.38 4.26
C PRO A 61 14.38 -16.27 2.76
N ASP A 62 13.65 -17.03 1.93
CA ASP A 62 13.70 -17.03 0.47
C ASP A 62 12.46 -16.36 -0.17
N MET A 63 12.50 -16.08 -1.49
CA MET A 63 11.38 -15.50 -2.24
C MET A 63 10.45 -16.62 -2.73
N ASP A 64 9.95 -17.41 -1.79
CA ASP A 64 9.11 -18.56 -2.04
C ASP A 64 7.62 -18.19 -2.12
N ILE A 65 6.76 -19.19 -2.30
CA ILE A 65 5.32 -18.97 -2.38
C ILE A 65 4.72 -18.40 -1.09
N LEU A 66 5.31 -18.71 0.07
CA LEU A 66 4.85 -18.20 1.36
C LEU A 66 5.15 -16.72 1.51
N PHE A 67 6.32 -16.26 1.04
CA PHE A 67 6.66 -14.84 0.97
C PHE A 67 5.64 -14.06 0.11
N PHE A 68 5.34 -14.53 -1.11
CA PHE A 68 4.35 -13.88 -1.97
C PHE A 68 2.94 -13.90 -1.38
N LEU A 69 2.56 -14.99 -0.70
CA LEU A 69 1.29 -15.06 0.02
C LEU A 69 1.23 -14.02 1.14
N GLY A 70 2.34 -13.80 1.85
CA GLY A 70 2.50 -12.75 2.85
C GLY A 70 2.28 -11.35 2.26
N ILE A 71 2.88 -11.05 1.11
CA ILE A 71 2.66 -9.79 0.38
C ILE A 71 1.18 -9.61 0.04
N ILE A 72 0.54 -10.63 -0.53
CA ILE A 72 -0.89 -10.58 -0.90
C ILE A 72 -1.76 -10.26 0.32
N PHE A 73 -1.54 -10.96 1.43
CA PHE A 73 -2.30 -10.74 2.66
C PHE A 73 -2.13 -9.32 3.18
N ARG A 74 -0.90 -8.80 3.15
CA ARG A 74 -0.56 -7.45 3.57
C ARG A 74 -1.20 -6.39 2.68
N VAL A 75 -1.16 -6.57 1.36
CA VAL A 75 -1.84 -5.72 0.38
C VAL A 75 -3.34 -5.67 0.69
N ILE A 76 -3.99 -6.81 0.93
CA ILE A 76 -5.43 -6.87 1.22
C ILE A 76 -5.75 -6.09 2.50
N ILE A 77 -4.99 -6.31 3.58
CA ILE A 77 -5.21 -5.62 4.86
C ILE A 77 -5.06 -4.12 4.69
N ILE A 78 -3.92 -3.66 4.14
CA ILE A 78 -3.61 -2.23 4.05
C ILE A 78 -4.64 -1.52 3.16
N ASN A 79 -4.98 -2.10 2.01
CA ASN A 79 -6.01 -1.53 1.14
C ASN A 79 -7.37 -1.46 1.85
N THR A 80 -7.74 -2.50 2.61
CA THR A 80 -8.98 -2.49 3.40
C THR A 80 -8.97 -1.37 4.45
N CYS A 81 -7.84 -1.15 5.14
CA CYS A 81 -7.67 -0.06 6.10
C CYS A 81 -7.74 1.33 5.45
N LEU A 82 -7.39 1.47 4.17
CA LEU A 82 -7.40 2.74 3.44
C LEU A 82 -8.77 3.07 2.82
N LEU A 83 -9.69 2.10 2.69
CA LEU A 83 -11.04 2.32 2.16
C LEU A 83 -11.79 3.45 2.88
N PRO A 84 -11.87 3.52 4.24
CA PRO A 84 -12.54 4.61 4.93
C PRO A 84 -11.99 5.99 4.54
N ILE A 85 -10.66 6.11 4.42
CA ILE A 85 -9.99 7.37 4.06
C ILE A 85 -10.36 7.78 2.64
N GLY A 86 -10.36 6.82 1.71
CA GLY A 86 -10.77 7.07 0.34
C GLY A 86 -12.25 7.46 0.21
N LEU A 87 -13.14 6.83 0.98
CA LEU A 87 -14.55 7.20 1.03
C LEU A 87 -14.75 8.63 1.56
N ILE A 88 -14.02 9.02 2.61
CA ILE A 88 -14.04 10.40 3.14
C ILE A 88 -13.54 11.39 2.07
N GLY A 89 -12.40 11.11 1.43
CA GLY A 89 -11.83 11.94 0.37
C GLY A 89 -12.84 12.18 -0.76
N LYS A 90 -13.45 11.10 -1.26
CA LYS A 90 -14.49 11.15 -2.29
C LYS A 90 -15.71 11.97 -1.87
N HIS A 91 -16.21 11.79 -0.64
CA HIS A 91 -17.37 12.53 -0.15
C HIS A 91 -17.11 14.04 -0.11
N LEU A 92 -15.93 14.44 0.37
CA LEU A 92 -15.51 15.85 0.39
C LEU A 92 -15.28 16.41 -1.01
N GLY A 93 -14.75 15.61 -1.93
CA GLY A 93 -14.57 16.00 -3.34
C GLY A 93 -15.89 16.30 -4.06
N LYS A 94 -16.94 15.53 -3.78
CA LYS A 94 -18.29 15.79 -4.33
C LYS A 94 -18.84 17.15 -3.90
N ARG A 95 -18.63 17.56 -2.64
CA ARG A 95 -19.13 18.86 -2.14
C ARG A 95 -18.49 20.06 -2.86
N VAL A 96 -17.24 19.95 -3.28
CA VAL A 96 -16.51 21.03 -3.98
C VAL A 96 -16.99 21.24 -5.43
N LYS A 97 -17.50 20.20 -6.09
CA LYS A 97 -18.00 20.30 -7.47
C LYS A 97 -19.44 20.83 -7.59
N VAL A 98 -20.16 20.95 -6.48
CA VAL A 98 -21.59 21.34 -6.45
C VAL A 98 -21.79 22.84 -6.17
N THR A 99 -20.71 23.56 -5.87
CA THR A 99 -20.63 25.03 -5.85
C THR A 99 -20.05 25.55 -7.15
#